data_AF-A0A1R0KZA7-F1
#
_entry.id   AF-A0A1R0KZA7-F1
#
_cell.length_a   1.000
_cell.length_b   1.000
_cell.length_c   1.000
_cell.angle_alpha   90.00
_cell.angle_beta   90.00
_cell.angle_gamma   90.00
#
_symmetry.space_group_name_H-M   'P 1'
#
loop_
_entity.id
_entity.type
_entity.pdbx_description
1 polymer ?
#
loop_
_entity_poly.entity_id
_entity_poly.type
_entity_poly.pdbx_seq_one_letter_code
_entity_poly.pdbx_strand_id
1 'polypeptide(L)'
;MTAILICDSRGRVREAVSRAMSAVPGVDHVDCVAEAEGLLAKYSRRRADLVLVGLERAAPSGVEAVRRLVKADFRANILVFGAANDPVVVANAIIGGARGYLRWNTSWPEVVSALADTLNSIAVPVPRQPSSIGVQLTSRELQVLTGMSQGKRNGEIGRELHLAEDTVKTHAQRLFRKLGAQDRAQAVAHGFRRGVLL
;
A
#
# COMPACT_ATOMS: atom_id res chain seq x y z
N MET A 1 -17.91 -12.57 -14.55
CA MET A 1 -17.92 -11.43 -15.46
C MET A 1 -17.30 -10.26 -14.71
N THR A 2 -16.03 -9.94 -14.95
CA THR A 2 -15.23 -9.03 -14.11
C THR A 2 -15.21 -7.62 -14.69
N ALA A 3 -15.68 -6.63 -13.93
CA ALA A 3 -15.64 -5.22 -14.26
C ALA A 3 -14.54 -4.51 -13.47
N ILE A 4 -13.66 -3.79 -14.18
CA ILE A 4 -12.55 -3.02 -13.61
C ILE A 4 -12.79 -1.53 -13.87
N LEU A 5 -12.60 -0.70 -12.84
CA LEU A 5 -12.70 0.76 -12.95
C LEU A 5 -11.34 1.41 -12.63
N ILE A 6 -10.81 2.19 -13.56
CA ILE A 6 -9.49 2.83 -13.45
C ILE A 6 -9.67 4.34 -13.20
N CYS A 7 -9.03 4.87 -12.17
CA CYS A 7 -8.99 6.29 -11.83
C CYS A 7 -7.55 6.80 -11.82
N ASP A 8 -7.20 7.67 -12.78
CA ASP A 8 -5.89 8.34 -12.84
C ASP A 8 -6.00 9.62 -13.68
N SER A 9 -5.43 10.74 -13.25
CA SER A 9 -5.49 12.01 -14.00
C SER A 9 -4.79 11.94 -15.36
N ARG A 10 -3.75 11.10 -15.50
CA ARG A 10 -2.92 11.02 -16.69
C ARG A 10 -3.55 10.12 -17.75
N GLY A 11 -3.96 10.71 -18.88
CA GLY A 11 -4.56 9.99 -20.01
C GLY A 11 -3.74 8.81 -20.52
N ARG A 12 -2.42 9.02 -20.72
CA ARG A 12 -1.49 7.97 -21.17
C ARG A 12 -1.45 6.77 -20.23
N VAL A 13 -1.56 7.00 -18.92
CA VAL A 13 -1.55 5.94 -17.92
C VAL A 13 -2.86 5.16 -17.97
N ARG A 14 -4.01 5.86 -18.03
CA ARG A 14 -5.31 5.20 -18.20
C ARG A 14 -5.36 4.32 -19.45
N GLU A 15 -4.87 4.81 -20.59
CA GLU A 15 -4.82 4.04 -21.84
C GLU A 15 -3.95 2.78 -21.71
N ALA A 16 -2.77 2.90 -21.11
CA ALA A 16 -1.86 1.78 -20.91
C ALA A 16 -2.46 0.71 -19.97
N VAL A 17 -3.00 1.12 -18.82
CA VAL A 17 -3.63 0.22 -17.84
C VAL A 17 -4.91 -0.38 -18.40
N SER A 18 -5.71 0.39 -19.14
CA SER A 18 -6.94 -0.11 -19.75
C SER A 18 -6.63 -1.20 -20.77
N ARG A 19 -5.70 -0.95 -21.70
CA ARG A 19 -5.27 -1.96 -22.69
C ARG A 19 -4.75 -3.23 -22.03
N ALA A 20 -3.98 -3.05 -20.97
CA ALA A 20 -3.45 -4.13 -20.18
C ALA A 20 -4.53 -4.97 -19.50
N MET A 21 -5.47 -4.34 -18.80
CA MET A 21 -6.54 -5.04 -18.10
C MET A 21 -7.51 -5.71 -19.07
N SER A 22 -7.79 -5.09 -20.22
CA SER A 22 -8.61 -5.69 -21.28
C SER A 22 -7.98 -6.94 -21.89
N ALA A 23 -6.66 -7.11 -21.80
CA ALA A 23 -5.97 -8.30 -22.29
C ALA A 23 -5.99 -9.47 -21.28
N VAL A 24 -6.45 -9.26 -20.05
CA VAL A 24 -6.49 -10.29 -19.02
C VAL A 24 -7.70 -11.20 -19.24
N PRO A 25 -7.50 -12.53 -19.35
CA PRO A 25 -8.61 -13.48 -19.45
C PRO A 25 -9.58 -13.36 -18.26
N GLY A 26 -10.88 -13.25 -18.55
CA GLY A 26 -11.93 -13.12 -17.53
C GLY A 26 -12.25 -11.68 -17.12
N VAL A 27 -11.59 -10.68 -17.71
CA VAL A 27 -12.01 -9.27 -17.64
C VAL A 27 -12.96 -8.97 -18.78
N ASP A 28 -14.19 -8.58 -18.45
CA ASP A 28 -15.25 -8.35 -19.43
C ASP A 28 -15.46 -6.86 -19.71
N HIS A 29 -15.15 -6.02 -18.72
CA HIS A 29 -15.38 -4.59 -18.84
C HIS A 29 -14.30 -3.78 -18.13
N VAL A 30 -13.80 -2.76 -18.81
CA VAL A 30 -12.84 -1.80 -18.26
C VAL A 30 -13.33 -0.40 -18.50
N ASP A 31 -13.56 0.34 -17.42
CA ASP A 31 -13.95 1.73 -17.43
C ASP A 31 -12.81 2.62 -16.94
N CYS A 32 -12.74 3.85 -17.45
CA CYS A 32 -11.76 4.85 -17.04
C CYS A 32 -12.42 6.15 -16.61
N VAL A 33 -11.82 6.82 -15.62
CA VAL A 33 -12.15 8.17 -15.15
C VAL A 33 -10.87 8.91 -14.76
N ALA A 34 -10.88 10.24 -14.86
CA ALA A 34 -9.72 11.06 -14.52
C ALA A 34 -9.71 11.50 -13.04
N GLU A 35 -10.88 11.58 -12.41
CA GLU A 35 -11.07 12.27 -11.12
C GLU A 35 -11.96 11.47 -10.17
N ALA A 36 -11.85 11.78 -8.88
CA ALA A 36 -12.58 11.10 -7.80
C ALA A 36 -14.10 11.23 -7.92
N GLU A 37 -14.60 12.40 -8.35
CA GLU A 37 -16.01 12.64 -8.64
C GLU A 37 -16.53 11.66 -9.69
N GLY A 38 -15.79 11.50 -10.79
CA GLY A 38 -16.12 10.54 -11.84
C GLY A 38 -16.06 9.10 -11.35
N LEU A 39 -15.09 8.77 -10.50
CA LEU A 39 -14.95 7.45 -9.89
C LEU A 39 -16.18 7.08 -9.06
N LEU A 40 -16.60 7.96 -8.15
CA LEU A 40 -17.78 7.74 -7.31
C LEU A 40 -19.05 7.64 -8.15
N ALA A 41 -19.24 8.56 -9.10
CA ALA A 41 -20.42 8.57 -9.96
C ALA A 41 -20.56 7.28 -10.80
N LYS A 42 -19.45 6.78 -11.37
CA LYS A 42 -19.47 5.51 -12.10
C LYS A 42 -19.67 4.32 -11.18
N TYR A 43 -18.95 4.25 -10.06
CA TYR A 43 -19.05 3.14 -9.12
C TYR A 43 -20.46 2.99 -8.52
N SER A 44 -21.14 4.11 -8.24
CA SER A 44 -22.52 4.09 -7.76
C SER A 44 -23.53 3.60 -8.79
N ARG A 45 -23.28 3.82 -10.09
CA ARG A 45 -24.15 3.32 -11.18
C ARG A 45 -23.92 1.84 -11.44
N ARG A 46 -22.67 1.40 -11.39
CA ARG A 46 -22.27 -0.01 -11.56
C ARG A 46 -21.06 -0.29 -10.68
N ARG A 47 -21.26 -1.15 -9.68
CA ARG A 47 -20.15 -1.60 -8.82
C ARG A 47 -19.13 -2.35 -9.67
N ALA A 48 -17.88 -1.93 -9.57
CA ALA A 48 -16.75 -2.65 -10.16
C ALA A 48 -16.23 -3.73 -9.19
N ASP A 49 -15.80 -4.86 -9.73
CA ASP A 49 -15.17 -5.96 -8.98
C ASP A 49 -13.75 -5.60 -8.52
N LEU A 50 -13.10 -4.69 -9.25
CA LEU A 50 -11.83 -4.07 -8.87
C LEU A 50 -11.80 -2.60 -9.28
N VAL A 51 -11.29 -1.76 -8.39
CA VAL A 51 -10.96 -0.36 -8.67
C VAL A 51 -9.45 -0.18 -8.61
N LEU A 52 -8.87 0.34 -9.69
CA LEU A 52 -7.46 0.70 -9.80
C LEU A 52 -7.30 2.21 -9.66
N VAL A 53 -6.59 2.66 -8.64
CA VAL A 53 -6.37 4.09 -8.38
C VAL A 53 -4.89 4.44 -8.53
N GLY A 54 -4.60 5.36 -9.44
CA GLY A 54 -3.26 5.87 -9.67
C GLY A 54 -2.78 6.77 -8.54
N LEU A 55 -1.53 6.57 -8.11
CA LEU A 55 -0.84 7.45 -7.18
C LEU A 55 0.11 8.36 -7.96
N GLU A 56 0.03 9.66 -7.68
CA GLU A 56 0.92 10.69 -8.21
C GLU A 56 1.69 11.37 -7.09
N ARG A 57 2.96 11.69 -7.35
CA ARG A 57 3.87 12.28 -6.35
C ARG A 57 3.45 13.70 -5.90
N ALA A 58 2.77 14.45 -6.77
CA ALA A 58 2.46 15.86 -6.55
C ALA A 58 0.97 16.15 -6.34
N ALA A 59 0.12 15.11 -6.29
CA ALA A 59 -1.32 15.28 -6.16
C ALA A 59 -1.89 14.32 -5.10
N PRO A 60 -2.59 14.83 -4.07
CA PRO A 60 -3.27 13.99 -3.08
C PRO A 60 -4.51 13.27 -3.64
N SER A 61 -4.83 13.47 -4.92
CA SER A 61 -6.05 13.04 -5.59
C SER A 61 -6.30 11.53 -5.48
N GLY A 62 -5.26 10.70 -5.63
CA GLY A 62 -5.38 9.24 -5.55
C GLY A 62 -5.77 8.76 -4.15
N VAL A 63 -5.06 9.22 -3.10
CA VAL A 63 -5.35 8.84 -1.71
C VAL A 63 -6.75 9.31 -1.30
N GLU A 64 -7.12 10.53 -1.70
CA GLU A 64 -8.45 11.06 -1.41
C GLU A 64 -9.56 10.29 -2.14
N ALA A 65 -9.33 9.88 -3.39
CA ALA A 65 -10.25 9.03 -4.13
C ALA A 65 -10.49 7.69 -3.42
N VAL A 66 -9.43 7.06 -2.89
CA VAL A 66 -9.55 5.84 -2.06
C VAL A 66 -10.42 6.10 -0.83
N ARG A 67 -10.11 7.14 -0.05
CA ARG A 67 -10.86 7.46 1.18
C ARG A 67 -12.33 7.73 0.92
N ARG A 68 -12.64 8.50 -0.12
CA ARG A 68 -14.02 8.83 -0.48
C ARG A 68 -14.79 7.59 -0.94
N LEU A 69 -14.15 6.71 -1.73
CA LEU A 69 -14.78 5.49 -2.19
C LEU A 69 -15.03 4.51 -1.04
N VAL A 70 -14.08 4.32 -0.13
CA VAL A 70 -14.25 3.47 1.06
C VAL A 70 -15.33 4.01 1.99
N LYS A 71 -15.43 5.34 2.13
CA LYS A 71 -16.51 5.99 2.89
C LYS A 71 -17.89 5.75 2.26
N ALA A 72 -17.97 5.73 0.92
CA ALA A 72 -19.21 5.45 0.21
C ALA A 72 -19.57 3.95 0.21
N ASP A 73 -18.57 3.08 0.11
CA ASP A 73 -18.72 1.64 0.15
C ASP A 73 -17.46 0.96 0.70
N PHE A 74 -17.51 0.55 1.97
CA PHE A 74 -16.40 -0.12 2.64
C PHE A 74 -16.04 -1.48 2.02
N ARG A 75 -16.93 -2.06 1.19
CA ARG A 75 -16.69 -3.32 0.48
C ARG A 75 -15.93 -3.13 -0.84
N ALA A 76 -15.72 -1.89 -1.28
CA ALA A 76 -15.03 -1.60 -2.52
C ALA A 76 -13.65 -2.27 -2.53
N ASN A 77 -13.39 -2.97 -3.63
CA ASN A 77 -12.14 -3.68 -3.81
C ASN A 77 -11.15 -2.78 -4.53
N ILE A 78 -10.20 -2.19 -3.80
CA ILE A 78 -9.35 -1.11 -4.32
C ILE A 78 -7.89 -1.55 -4.32
N LEU A 79 -7.23 -1.45 -5.47
CA LEU A 79 -5.77 -1.55 -5.58
C LEU A 79 -5.22 -0.20 -6.06
N VAL A 80 -4.15 0.25 -5.42
CA VAL A 80 -3.44 1.45 -5.88
C VAL A 80 -2.25 1.07 -6.76
N PHE A 81 -1.89 1.93 -7.70
CA PHE A 81 -0.74 1.66 -8.57
C PHE A 81 0.07 2.93 -8.84
N GLY A 82 1.37 2.79 -9.07
CA GLY A 82 2.24 3.94 -9.31
C GLY A 82 3.72 3.61 -9.38
N ALA A 83 4.55 4.65 -9.45
CA ALA A 83 5.99 4.51 -9.29
C ALA A 83 6.30 4.31 -7.79
N ALA A 84 7.11 3.31 -7.45
CA ALA A 84 7.41 2.90 -6.07
C ALA A 84 8.35 3.85 -5.32
N ASN A 85 8.26 5.14 -5.61
CA ASN A 85 9.25 6.12 -5.18
C ASN A 85 8.74 6.99 -4.02
N ASP A 86 7.51 6.75 -3.54
CA ASP A 86 6.96 7.44 -2.37
C ASP A 86 6.20 6.49 -1.42
N PRO A 87 6.90 5.89 -0.46
CA PRO A 87 6.33 4.96 0.51
C PRO A 87 5.31 5.60 1.45
N VAL A 88 5.37 6.93 1.66
CA VAL A 88 4.42 7.66 2.48
C VAL A 88 3.07 7.74 1.77
N VAL A 89 3.06 8.03 0.47
CA VAL A 89 1.84 8.05 -0.34
C VAL A 89 1.19 6.66 -0.43
N VAL A 90 2.01 5.61 -0.60
CA VAL A 90 1.51 4.22 -0.59
C VAL A 90 0.92 3.86 0.77
N ALA A 91 1.63 4.14 1.87
CA ALA A 91 1.13 3.88 3.22
C ALA A 91 -0.19 4.60 3.51
N ASN A 92 -0.31 5.87 3.10
CA ASN A 92 -1.53 6.65 3.25
C ASN A 92 -2.71 6.08 2.46
N ALA A 93 -2.47 5.50 1.28
CA ALA A 93 -3.50 4.83 0.51
C ALA A 93 -3.99 3.53 1.17
N ILE A 94 -3.07 2.73 1.73
CA ILE A 94 -3.41 1.51 2.47
C ILE A 94 -4.20 1.85 3.73
N ILE A 95 -3.76 2.85 4.51
CA ILE A 95 -4.52 3.37 5.67
C ILE A 95 -5.90 3.88 5.24
N GLY A 96 -6.01 4.46 4.04
CA GLY A 96 -7.26 4.90 3.44
C GLY A 96 -8.21 3.77 3.04
N GLY A 97 -7.77 2.50 3.10
CA GLY A 97 -8.57 1.32 2.80
C GLY A 97 -8.28 0.65 1.46
N ALA A 98 -7.19 1.03 0.77
CA ALA A 98 -6.71 0.24 -0.36
C ALA A 98 -6.23 -1.15 0.10
N ARG A 99 -6.55 -2.19 -0.67
CA ARG A 99 -6.18 -3.58 -0.36
C ARG A 99 -4.72 -3.90 -0.68
N GLY A 100 -4.09 -3.12 -1.55
CA GLY A 100 -2.73 -3.40 -2.00
C GLY A 100 -2.20 -2.36 -2.97
N TYR A 101 -0.92 -2.50 -3.32
CA TYR A 101 -0.18 -1.60 -4.20
C TYR A 101 0.52 -2.37 -5.32
N LEU A 102 0.35 -1.90 -6.56
CA LEU A 102 0.98 -2.44 -7.76
C LEU A 102 2.07 -1.48 -8.25
N ARG A 103 3.29 -1.99 -8.38
CA ARG A 103 4.41 -1.23 -8.94
C ARG A 103 4.29 -1.13 -10.45
N TRP A 104 4.44 0.07 -10.97
CA TRP A 104 4.62 0.28 -12.41
C TRP A 104 5.97 -0.36 -12.83
N ASN A 105 5.92 -1.31 -13.76
CA ASN A 105 6.97 -2.24 -14.24
C ASN A 105 6.90 -3.70 -13.72
N THR A 106 6.02 -4.01 -12.78
CA THR A 106 5.79 -5.40 -12.40
C THR A 106 5.36 -6.22 -13.64
N SER A 107 5.94 -7.40 -13.80
CA SER A 107 5.66 -8.28 -14.93
C SER A 107 4.17 -8.71 -14.93
N TRP A 108 3.56 -8.83 -16.11
CA TRP A 108 2.15 -9.19 -16.29
C TRP A 108 1.64 -10.38 -15.43
N PRO A 109 2.43 -11.44 -15.19
CA PRO A 109 2.02 -12.54 -14.31
C PRO A 109 1.74 -12.14 -12.86
N GLU A 110 2.48 -11.19 -12.30
CA GLU A 110 2.28 -10.71 -10.93
C GLU A 110 1.00 -9.87 -10.81
N VAL A 111 0.65 -9.11 -11.86
CA VAL A 111 -0.62 -8.36 -11.91
C VAL A 111 -1.82 -9.31 -11.96
N VAL A 112 -1.72 -10.40 -12.74
CA VAL A 112 -2.77 -11.42 -12.83
C VAL A 112 -2.89 -12.20 -11.53
N SER A 113 -1.77 -12.55 -10.88
CA SER A 113 -1.80 -13.19 -9.55
C SER A 113 -2.43 -12.27 -8.51
N ALA A 114 -2.04 -10.99 -8.47
CA ALA A 114 -2.62 -10.02 -7.56
C ALA A 114 -4.12 -9.82 -7.83
N LEU A 115 -4.53 -9.80 -9.10
CA LEU A 115 -5.94 -9.72 -9.48
C LEU A 115 -6.72 -10.95 -9.01
N ALA A 116 -6.20 -12.15 -9.24
CA ALA A 116 -6.82 -13.40 -8.81
C ALA A 116 -6.95 -13.48 -7.28
N ASP A 117 -5.91 -13.12 -6.53
CA ASP A 117 -5.93 -13.07 -5.05
C ASP A 117 -6.93 -12.05 -4.52
N THR A 118 -7.05 -10.91 -5.21
CA THR A 118 -7.91 -9.81 -4.82
C THR A 118 -9.39 -10.09 -5.13
N LEU A 119 -9.68 -10.75 -6.25
CA LEU A 119 -11.03 -11.19 -6.64
C LEU A 119 -11.49 -12.41 -5.82
N ASN A 120 -10.59 -13.34 -5.50
CA ASN A 120 -10.92 -14.53 -4.69
C ASN A 120 -11.04 -14.24 -3.19
N SER A 121 -10.60 -13.06 -2.74
CA SER A 121 -10.79 -12.63 -1.36
C SER A 121 -12.24 -12.17 -1.12
N ILE A 122 -13.16 -13.14 -0.95
CA ILE A 122 -14.55 -12.98 -0.43
C ILE A 122 -14.54 -12.69 1.09
N ALA A 123 -13.51 -11.99 1.58
CA ALA A 123 -13.43 -11.64 2.98
C ALA A 123 -14.05 -10.26 3.20
N VAL A 124 -15.12 -10.24 3.98
CA VAL A 124 -15.70 -9.07 4.62
C VAL A 124 -14.58 -8.12 5.08
N PRO A 125 -14.70 -6.79 4.89
CA PRO A 125 -13.67 -5.83 5.29
C PRO A 125 -13.65 -5.71 6.82
N VAL A 126 -12.94 -6.64 7.46
CA VAL A 126 -12.28 -6.34 8.73
C VAL A 126 -11.16 -5.35 8.37
N PRO A 127 -10.85 -4.33 9.19
CA PRO A 127 -9.66 -3.51 9.00
C PRO A 127 -8.45 -4.44 9.02
N ARG A 128 -8.05 -4.92 7.83
CA ARG A 128 -6.82 -5.68 7.65
C ARG A 128 -5.73 -4.64 7.69
N GLN A 129 -5.33 -4.34 8.92
CA GLN A 129 -3.98 -3.97 9.30
C GLN A 129 -3.02 -4.61 8.27
N PRO A 130 -2.14 -3.84 7.61
CA PRO A 130 -1.45 -4.26 6.40
C PRO A 130 -0.85 -5.64 6.57
N SER A 131 -1.41 -6.61 5.86
CA SER A 131 -0.81 -7.94 5.73
C SER A 131 0.32 -7.81 4.71
N SER A 132 1.42 -7.20 5.13
CA SER A 132 2.69 -7.85 4.85
C SER A 132 2.60 -9.22 5.53
N ILE A 133 2.71 -10.30 4.76
CA ILE A 133 3.15 -11.56 5.37
C ILE A 133 4.56 -11.26 5.89
N GLY A 134 4.66 -10.81 7.14
CA GLY A 134 5.92 -10.34 7.74
C GLY A 134 5.75 -9.16 8.68
N VAL A 135 5.33 -9.42 9.92
CA VAL A 135 5.67 -8.63 11.13
C VAL A 135 5.30 -7.15 11.11
N GLN A 136 4.24 -6.79 11.84
CA GLN A 136 3.86 -5.39 12.04
C GLN A 136 4.68 -4.71 13.13
N LEU A 137 5.50 -3.74 12.70
CA LEU A 137 6.18 -2.81 13.58
C LEU A 137 5.29 -1.60 13.87
N THR A 138 5.28 -1.16 15.13
CA THR A 138 4.65 0.11 15.53
C THR A 138 5.46 1.28 14.99
N SER A 139 4.85 2.48 14.92
CA SER A 139 5.54 3.70 14.48
C SER A 139 6.82 3.97 15.29
N ARG A 140 6.82 3.68 16.61
CA ARG A 140 8.00 3.83 17.46
C ARG A 140 9.08 2.78 17.18
N GLU A 141 8.69 1.53 16.96
CA GLU A 141 9.64 0.47 16.57
C GLU A 141 10.27 0.74 15.20
N LEU A 142 9.50 1.30 14.26
CA LEU A 142 10.00 1.71 12.95
C LEU A 142 10.99 2.87 13.06
N GLN A 143 10.66 3.91 13.83
CA GLN A 143 11.58 5.03 14.09
C GLN A 143 12.90 4.56 14.71
N VAL A 144 12.83 3.63 15.67
CA VAL A 144 14.02 3.02 16.27
C VAL A 144 14.81 2.22 15.23
N LEU A 145 14.15 1.41 14.38
CA LEU A 145 14.79 0.65 13.31
C LEU A 145 15.47 1.56 12.27
N THR A 146 14.87 2.70 11.91
CA THR A 146 15.46 3.71 11.02
C THR A 146 16.68 4.40 11.66
N GLY A 147 16.59 4.77 12.94
CA GLY A 147 17.77 5.27 13.66
C GLY A 147 18.89 4.23 13.70
N MET A 148 18.53 2.95 13.82
CA MET A 148 19.50 1.86 13.80
C MET A 148 20.22 1.71 12.44
N SER A 149 19.49 1.82 11.33
CA SER A 149 20.06 1.72 9.97
C SER A 149 20.99 2.88 9.64
N GLN A 150 20.83 4.02 10.30
CA GLN A 150 21.70 5.19 10.21
C GLN A 150 22.94 5.11 11.12
N GLY A 151 23.15 3.97 11.82
CA GLY A 151 24.31 3.78 12.69
C GLY A 151 24.21 4.43 14.08
N LYS A 152 23.08 5.05 14.42
CA LYS A 152 22.89 5.79 15.68
C LYS A 152 22.79 4.88 16.90
N ARG A 153 23.44 5.21 18.00
CA ARG A 153 23.34 4.51 19.29
C ARG A 153 21.99 4.78 19.96
N ASN A 154 21.59 3.94 20.92
CA ASN A 154 20.27 4.07 21.57
C ASN A 154 20.07 5.44 22.25
N GLY A 155 21.12 6.01 22.86
CA GLY A 155 21.05 7.35 23.44
C GLY A 155 20.92 8.49 22.41
N GLU A 156 21.43 8.29 21.19
CA GLU A 156 21.25 9.24 20.07
C GLU A 156 19.83 9.16 19.51
N ILE A 157 19.33 7.94 19.29
CA ILE A 157 17.95 7.68 18.90
C ILE A 157 16.98 8.24 19.95
N GLY A 158 17.28 8.07 21.23
CA GLY A 158 16.48 8.59 22.33
C GLY A 158 16.36 10.12 22.30
N ARG A 159 17.50 10.81 22.12
CA ARG A 159 17.49 12.28 21.98
C ARG A 159 16.63 12.76 20.82
N GLU A 160 16.73 12.13 19.64
CA GLU A 160 15.96 12.53 18.46
C GLU A 160 14.46 12.24 18.60
N LEU A 161 14.09 11.17 19.30
CA LEU A 161 12.70 10.76 19.47
C LEU A 161 12.06 11.32 20.75
N HIS A 162 12.80 12.11 21.53
CA HIS A 162 12.43 12.58 22.87
C HIS A 162 12.06 11.43 23.83
N LEU A 163 12.91 10.39 23.86
CA LEU A 163 12.77 9.19 24.69
C LEU A 163 14.01 8.97 25.55
N ALA A 164 13.82 8.38 26.73
CA ALA A 164 14.92 7.86 27.52
C ALA A 164 15.59 6.69 26.78
N GLU A 165 16.91 6.51 26.97
CA GLU A 165 17.67 5.44 26.32
C GLU A 165 17.09 4.05 26.66
N ASP A 166 16.65 3.83 27.90
CA ASP A 166 16.05 2.57 28.32
C ASP A 166 14.68 2.31 27.67
N THR A 167 13.94 3.36 27.33
CA THR A 167 12.71 3.25 26.52
C THR A 167 13.06 2.82 25.10
N VAL A 168 14.14 3.34 24.51
CA VAL A 168 14.63 2.89 23.19
C VAL A 168 15.07 1.42 23.23
N LYS A 169 15.77 0.98 24.29
CA LYS A 169 16.12 -0.44 24.49
C LYS A 169 14.88 -1.33 24.56
N THR A 170 13.83 -0.88 25.25
CA THR A 170 12.56 -1.60 25.34
C THR A 170 11.89 -1.75 23.96
N HIS A 171 11.89 -0.68 23.16
CA HIS A 171 11.39 -0.73 21.78
C HIS A 171 12.25 -1.62 20.88
N ALA A 172 13.58 -1.56 21.01
CA ALA A 172 14.52 -2.40 20.27
C ALA A 172 14.29 -3.90 20.55
N GLN A 173 14.09 -4.28 21.82
CA GLN A 173 13.86 -5.68 22.19
C GLN A 173 12.55 -6.22 21.61
N ARG A 174 11.47 -5.41 21.64
CA ARG A 174 10.18 -5.76 21.03
C ARG A 174 10.29 -5.87 19.52
N LEU A 175 10.99 -4.93 18.89
CA LEU A 175 11.33 -4.90 17.46
C LEU A 175 12.09 -6.17 17.04
N PHE A 176 13.13 -6.57 17.77
CA PHE A 176 13.95 -7.75 17.45
C PHE A 176 13.13 -9.03 17.53
N ARG A 177 12.37 -9.21 18.62
CA ARG A 177 11.46 -10.35 18.79
C ARG A 177 10.44 -10.41 17.65
N LYS A 178 9.89 -9.27 17.28
CA LYS A 178 8.96 -9.15 16.15
C LYS A 178 9.63 -9.55 14.84
N LEU A 179 10.82 -9.03 14.53
CA LEU A 179 11.51 -9.30 13.27
C LEU A 179 12.10 -10.73 13.18
N GLY A 180 12.23 -11.43 14.31
CA GLY A 180 13.01 -12.66 14.40
C GLY A 180 14.52 -12.41 14.34
N ALA A 181 14.95 -11.21 14.74
CA ALA A 181 16.35 -10.80 14.74
C ALA A 181 16.97 -11.10 16.12
N GLN A 182 18.20 -11.61 16.11
CA GLN A 182 18.99 -11.89 17.31
C GLN A 182 19.80 -10.65 17.74
N ASP A 183 20.13 -9.79 16.79
CA ASP A 183 20.90 -8.58 17.03
C ASP A 183 20.45 -7.41 16.13
N ARG A 184 21.08 -6.26 16.37
CA ARG A 184 20.83 -5.02 15.66
C ARG A 184 21.12 -5.10 14.16
N ALA A 185 22.23 -5.74 13.77
CA ALA A 185 22.62 -5.83 12.37
C ALA A 185 21.62 -6.69 11.60
N GLN A 186 21.22 -7.80 12.19
CA GLN A 186 20.19 -8.70 11.66
C GLN A 186 18.84 -8.01 11.56
N ALA A 187 18.45 -7.19 12.55
CA ALA A 187 17.21 -6.41 12.52
C ALA A 187 17.17 -5.41 11.35
N VAL A 188 18.26 -4.66 11.15
CA VAL A 188 18.40 -3.71 10.01
C VAL A 188 18.34 -4.46 8.68
N ALA A 189 19.06 -5.57 8.55
CA ALA A 189 19.03 -6.40 7.35
C ALA A 189 17.63 -6.96 7.05
N HIS A 190 16.88 -7.38 8.07
CA HIS A 190 15.48 -7.78 7.90
C HIS A 190 14.58 -6.60 7.54
N GLY A 191 14.83 -5.40 8.06
CA GLY A 191 14.14 -4.18 7.68
C GLY A 191 14.25 -3.87 6.19
N PHE A 192 15.47 -3.95 5.62
CA PHE A 192 15.69 -3.78 4.18
C PHE A 192 15.08 -4.90 3.35
N ARG A 193 15.31 -6.17 3.72
CA ARG A 193 14.76 -7.33 2.98
C ARG A 193 13.24 -7.34 2.90
N ARG A 194 12.56 -6.82 3.93
CA ARG A 194 11.09 -6.77 4.00
C ARG A 194 10.50 -5.48 3.46
N GLY A 195 11.33 -4.57 2.92
CA GLY A 195 10.89 -3.29 2.36
C GLY A 195 10.30 -2.31 3.39
N VAL A 196 10.62 -2.51 4.67
CA VAL A 196 10.17 -1.64 5.77
C VAL A 196 11.16 -0.49 6.01
N LEU A 197 12.42 -0.69 5.62
CA LEU A 197 13.46 0.34 5.50
C LEU A 197 13.73 0.63 4.02
N LEU A 198 14.10 1.88 3.71
CA LEU A 198 14.42 2.40 2.38
C LEU A 198 15.92 2.67 2.25
#